data_AF-A0A957P681-F1
#
_entry.id   AF-A0A957P681-F1
#
_cell.length_a   1.000
_cell.length_b   1.000
_cell.length_c   1.000
_cell.angle_alpha   90.00
_cell.angle_beta   90.00
_cell.angle_gamma   90.00
#
_symmetry.space_group_name_H-M   'P 1'
#
loop_
_entity.id
_entity.type
_entity.pdbx_description
1 polymer ?
#
loop_
_entity_poly.entity_id
_entity_poly.type
_entity_poly.pdbx_seq_one_letter_code
_entity_poly.pdbx_strand_id
1 'polypeptide(L)'
;FGEGLRNTIDLNGRAGMGQGPLHWSENFDEVQDFENQIRNLSGGTGLMSESDFAATQDTLGAPKTGRSADLDALAAYVGSLADFEDSPYRNGDGSLTSQGETGRALFTASNCAACHAGQNFTDSAPNSLHDIGTLKPTSGNRLDGPLTGIDTPTLRGIWSTAPYLHDGSATTLEEAVAAHSTLALSGGELTQLATYLRQIDGNEPGPTSNQPPVLTNPGVQSNAVGDSVNLPLSASDADGDSLTFSATGLPNGISINTGTGAIAGTATTAGSFDVTVSVNDGKGGIDSASFGWAVNAPANQPPVLINPGAQSNTVGDSVNLSLSASDADGDNLTFSATGLPNGISINTGTGAIAGTATTAGNFDVTLSVSDGKGGIDSATFTWMVIEQPVSSCGGLVQEAETATLYGDFAVVPDVNASGGQAIGVPVGVRAATTPDATQRVEFCVYVDTAGAYNLNALVYAPSNSSNSFYVQVDGQPTPAQRWNLATDENSYQLAVAPLTLNLAAGEHVITIL
;
A
#
# COMPACT_ATOMS: atom_id res chain seq x y z
N PHE A 1 43.53 -6.08 -47.25
CA PHE A 1 44.15 -6.46 -45.97
C PHE A 1 43.44 -5.77 -44.83
N GLY A 2 42.56 -6.50 -44.15
CA GLY A 2 41.74 -5.96 -43.08
C GLY A 2 42.45 -5.81 -41.75
N GLU A 3 43.56 -6.51 -41.52
CA GLU A 3 44.12 -6.75 -40.17
C GLU A 3 44.71 -5.52 -39.44
N GLY A 4 44.82 -4.35 -40.09
CA GLY A 4 45.31 -3.12 -39.43
C GLY A 4 46.80 -3.16 -39.03
N LEU A 5 47.22 -2.19 -38.21
CA LEU A 5 48.57 -2.12 -37.62
C LEU A 5 48.61 -2.95 -36.35
N ARG A 6 49.41 -4.02 -36.38
CA ARG A 6 49.56 -4.95 -35.25
C ARG A 6 51.03 -5.22 -34.91
N ASN A 7 51.27 -5.50 -33.63
CA ASN A 7 52.54 -5.97 -33.12
C ASN A 7 52.81 -7.41 -33.55
N THR A 8 54.07 -7.75 -33.82
CA THR A 8 54.45 -9.11 -34.21
C THR A 8 54.45 -10.03 -32.98
N ILE A 9 53.79 -11.17 -33.09
CA ILE A 9 53.74 -12.18 -32.03
C ILE A 9 55.01 -13.04 -32.08
N ASP A 10 55.64 -13.30 -30.93
CA ASP A 10 56.75 -14.24 -30.83
C ASP A 10 56.27 -15.68 -31.05
N LEU A 11 57.05 -16.47 -31.78
CA LEU A 11 56.76 -17.87 -32.11
C LEU A 11 57.32 -18.85 -31.07
N ASN A 12 58.31 -18.43 -30.28
CA ASN A 12 58.91 -19.31 -29.27
C ASN A 12 57.89 -19.68 -28.19
N GLY A 13 57.85 -20.96 -27.81
CA GLY A 13 56.90 -21.50 -26.85
C GLY A 13 55.46 -21.65 -27.34
N ARG A 14 55.12 -21.23 -28.57
CA ARG A 14 53.76 -21.29 -29.12
C ARG A 14 53.34 -22.67 -29.60
N ALA A 15 54.31 -23.53 -29.96
CA ALA A 15 54.08 -24.87 -30.51
C ALA A 15 53.10 -24.86 -31.71
N GLY A 16 53.24 -23.89 -32.63
CA GLY A 16 52.28 -23.71 -33.73
C GLY A 16 50.89 -23.31 -33.20
N MET A 17 49.91 -24.19 -33.36
CA MET A 17 48.52 -24.02 -32.88
C MET A 17 48.32 -24.45 -31.41
N GLY A 18 49.40 -24.75 -30.68
CA GLY A 18 49.32 -25.32 -29.31
C GLY A 18 48.65 -24.41 -28.28
N GLN A 19 48.40 -23.14 -28.63
CA GLN A 19 47.76 -22.14 -27.78
C GLN A 19 46.47 -21.57 -28.37
N GLY A 20 45.92 -22.17 -29.43
CA GLY A 20 44.72 -21.67 -30.09
C GLY A 20 44.98 -21.10 -31.49
N PRO A 21 43.99 -20.41 -32.08
CA PRO A 21 44.09 -19.75 -33.36
C PRO A 21 45.28 -18.79 -33.48
N LEU A 22 45.72 -18.53 -34.71
CA LEU A 22 46.84 -17.60 -34.96
C LEU A 22 46.32 -16.20 -35.33
N HIS A 23 47.22 -15.23 -35.14
CA HIS A 23 46.97 -13.78 -35.14
C HIS A 23 46.09 -13.26 -34.00
N TRP A 24 46.29 -11.98 -33.69
CA TRP A 24 45.48 -11.21 -32.76
C TRP A 24 43.97 -11.18 -33.06
N SER A 25 43.51 -11.61 -34.23
CA SER A 25 42.09 -11.63 -34.63
C SER A 25 41.52 -13.05 -34.76
N GLU A 26 42.27 -14.09 -34.39
CA GLU A 26 41.86 -15.50 -34.52
C GLU A 26 41.32 -15.83 -35.92
N ASN A 27 42.02 -15.37 -36.96
CA ASN A 27 41.54 -15.57 -38.33
C ASN A 27 42.20 -16.75 -39.02
N PHE A 28 43.22 -17.38 -38.42
CA PHE A 28 43.96 -18.52 -38.96
C PHE A 28 43.80 -19.72 -38.03
N ASP A 29 43.34 -20.84 -38.58
CA ASP A 29 43.12 -22.11 -37.85
C ASP A 29 44.22 -23.16 -38.11
N GLU A 30 45.20 -22.85 -38.95
CA GLU A 30 46.42 -23.63 -39.14
C GLU A 30 47.63 -22.75 -39.49
N VAL A 31 48.86 -23.20 -39.19
CA VAL A 31 50.09 -22.45 -39.54
C VAL A 31 50.21 -22.25 -41.05
N GLN A 32 49.71 -23.19 -41.83
CA GLN A 32 49.74 -23.14 -43.29
C GLN A 32 48.92 -21.97 -43.86
N ASP A 33 48.01 -21.37 -43.11
CA ASP A 33 47.26 -20.17 -43.52
C ASP A 33 48.16 -18.96 -43.80
N PHE A 34 49.38 -18.95 -43.26
CA PHE A 34 50.39 -17.95 -43.60
C PHE A 34 50.75 -17.92 -45.09
N GLU A 35 50.37 -18.94 -45.88
CA GLU A 35 50.35 -18.85 -47.35
C GLU A 35 49.62 -17.60 -47.86
N ASN A 36 48.49 -17.25 -47.23
CA ASN A 36 47.73 -16.05 -47.59
C ASN A 36 48.57 -14.79 -47.36
N GLN A 37 49.36 -14.72 -46.28
CA GLN A 37 50.24 -13.58 -46.02
C GLN A 37 51.45 -13.56 -46.95
N ILE A 38 52.08 -14.71 -47.20
CA ILE A 38 53.21 -14.82 -48.13
C ILE A 38 52.85 -14.24 -49.49
N ARG A 39 51.67 -14.62 -50.02
CA ARG A 39 51.19 -14.15 -51.32
C ARG A 39 50.76 -12.70 -51.29
N ASN A 40 49.83 -12.38 -50.39
CA ASN A 40 49.09 -11.15 -50.50
C ASN A 40 49.84 -9.98 -49.80
N LEU A 41 50.48 -10.23 -48.64
CA LEU A 41 51.07 -9.17 -47.80
C LEU A 41 52.55 -8.97 -48.16
N SER A 42 53.30 -10.06 -48.25
CA SER A 42 54.72 -10.04 -48.60
C SER A 42 54.97 -9.93 -50.11
N GLY A 43 53.95 -10.16 -50.95
CA GLY A 43 54.04 -10.09 -52.41
C GLY A 43 54.78 -11.28 -53.05
N GLY A 44 54.88 -12.41 -52.35
CA GLY A 44 55.49 -13.63 -52.86
C GLY A 44 54.58 -14.45 -53.77
N THR A 45 55.12 -15.51 -54.38
CA THR A 45 54.35 -16.44 -55.23
C THR A 45 53.63 -17.54 -54.44
N GLY A 46 53.81 -17.59 -53.11
CA GLY A 46 53.34 -18.68 -52.26
C GLY A 46 54.17 -19.96 -52.36
N LEU A 47 53.80 -20.92 -51.52
CA LEU A 47 54.45 -22.22 -51.34
C LEU A 47 53.55 -23.39 -51.75
N MET A 48 52.32 -23.13 -52.21
CA MET A 48 51.43 -24.16 -52.79
C MET A 48 51.03 -23.85 -54.24
N SER A 49 50.39 -24.81 -54.91
CA SER A 49 49.88 -24.61 -56.28
C SER A 49 48.75 -23.58 -56.30
N GLU A 50 48.58 -22.84 -57.41
CA GLU A 50 47.46 -21.90 -57.57
C GLU A 50 46.09 -22.59 -57.42
N SER A 51 45.96 -23.84 -57.88
CA SER A 51 44.73 -24.62 -57.75
C SER A 51 44.42 -24.99 -56.31
N ASP A 52 45.44 -25.38 -55.54
CA ASP A 52 45.25 -25.68 -54.13
C ASP A 52 44.94 -24.40 -53.35
N PHE A 53 45.69 -23.32 -53.60
CA PHE A 53 45.46 -22.03 -52.98
C PHE A 53 44.03 -21.53 -53.22
N ALA A 54 43.55 -21.56 -54.47
CA ALA A 54 42.18 -21.17 -54.81
C ALA A 54 41.11 -22.02 -54.07
N ALA A 55 41.41 -23.29 -53.79
CA ALA A 55 40.51 -24.19 -53.07
C ALA A 55 40.53 -23.99 -51.54
N THR A 56 41.56 -23.35 -51.00
CA THR A 56 41.79 -23.23 -49.55
C THR A 56 42.10 -21.80 -49.10
N GLN A 57 41.81 -20.77 -49.90
CA GLN A 57 42.12 -19.38 -49.54
C GLN A 57 41.34 -18.86 -48.32
N ASP A 58 40.24 -19.52 -47.96
CA ASP A 58 39.53 -19.26 -46.71
C ASP A 58 40.32 -19.88 -45.55
N THR A 59 40.81 -19.01 -44.65
CA THR A 59 41.71 -19.38 -43.54
C THR A 59 41.00 -19.94 -42.32
N LEU A 60 39.66 -20.06 -42.38
CA LEU A 60 38.86 -20.83 -41.43
C LEU A 60 38.08 -21.94 -42.16
N GLY A 61 38.52 -22.28 -43.37
CA GLY A 61 37.82 -23.13 -44.32
C GLY A 61 38.44 -24.50 -44.48
N ALA A 62 38.67 -24.92 -45.74
CA ALA A 62 39.26 -26.21 -46.02
C ALA A 62 40.77 -26.20 -45.71
N PRO A 63 41.31 -27.26 -45.08
CA PRO A 63 42.70 -27.28 -44.65
C PRO A 63 43.68 -27.33 -45.84
N LYS A 64 44.81 -26.65 -45.65
CA LYS A 64 46.02 -26.63 -46.48
C LYS A 64 47.01 -27.72 -46.08
N THR A 65 46.91 -28.22 -44.85
CA THR A 65 47.71 -29.37 -44.38
C THR A 65 47.73 -30.50 -45.40
N GLY A 66 48.93 -30.96 -45.78
CA GLY A 66 49.12 -32.05 -46.76
C GLY A 66 49.08 -31.63 -48.23
N ARG A 67 48.83 -30.35 -48.54
CA ARG A 67 48.78 -29.84 -49.93
C ARG A 67 50.11 -29.27 -50.42
N SER A 68 51.01 -28.88 -49.51
CA SER A 68 52.35 -28.43 -49.83
C SER A 68 53.35 -28.93 -48.80
N ALA A 69 54.37 -29.66 -49.28
CA ALA A 69 55.45 -30.14 -48.43
C ALA A 69 56.22 -29.00 -47.75
N ASP A 70 56.33 -27.83 -48.41
CA ASP A 70 57.03 -26.67 -47.87
C ASP A 70 56.21 -26.00 -46.76
N LEU A 71 54.88 -25.87 -46.95
CA LEU A 71 53.98 -25.36 -45.89
C LEU A 71 53.94 -26.31 -44.69
N ASP A 72 53.89 -27.62 -44.94
CA ASP A 72 53.90 -28.62 -43.87
C ASP A 72 55.25 -28.63 -43.11
N ALA A 73 56.38 -28.40 -43.81
CA ALA A 73 57.68 -28.24 -43.19
C ALA A 73 57.77 -26.98 -42.32
N LEU A 74 57.20 -25.87 -42.77
CA LEU A 74 57.10 -24.64 -41.97
C LEU A 74 56.20 -24.85 -40.75
N ALA A 75 55.05 -25.48 -40.92
CA ALA A 75 54.15 -25.82 -39.82
C ALA A 75 54.82 -26.74 -38.80
N ALA A 76 55.59 -27.73 -39.25
CA ALA A 76 56.38 -28.59 -38.38
C ALA A 76 57.49 -27.83 -37.64
N TYR A 77 58.18 -26.90 -38.31
CA TYR A 77 59.19 -26.06 -37.67
C TYR A 77 58.58 -25.16 -36.59
N VAL A 78 57.52 -24.41 -36.91
CA VAL A 78 56.83 -23.55 -35.91
C VAL A 78 56.22 -24.40 -34.80
N GLY A 79 55.68 -25.58 -35.13
CA GLY A 79 55.19 -26.57 -34.17
C GLY A 79 56.26 -27.07 -33.19
N SER A 80 57.53 -27.10 -33.61
CA SER A 80 58.65 -27.52 -32.77
C SER A 80 59.09 -26.46 -31.75
N LEU A 81 58.67 -25.20 -31.91
CA LEU A 81 58.97 -24.10 -31.00
C LEU A 81 58.02 -24.15 -29.78
N ALA A 82 58.09 -25.23 -29.01
CA ALA A 82 57.19 -25.52 -27.90
C ALA A 82 57.71 -25.10 -26.53
N ASP A 83 59.02 -24.85 -26.42
CA ASP A 83 59.66 -24.53 -25.15
C ASP A 83 59.75 -23.02 -24.92
N PHE A 84 59.47 -22.60 -23.69
CA PHE A 84 59.72 -21.24 -23.22
C PHE A 84 61.08 -21.19 -22.49
N GLU A 85 61.80 -20.08 -22.65
CA GLU A 85 62.96 -19.82 -21.80
C GLU A 85 62.54 -19.51 -20.36
N ASP A 86 63.36 -19.97 -19.41
CA ASP A 86 63.21 -19.66 -18.00
C ASP A 86 63.31 -18.15 -17.76
N SER A 87 62.44 -17.61 -16.92
CA SER A 87 62.45 -16.18 -16.63
C SER A 87 63.71 -15.80 -15.83
N PRO A 88 64.49 -14.80 -16.27
CA PRO A 88 65.63 -14.29 -15.51
C PRO A 88 65.21 -13.52 -14.25
N TYR A 89 63.90 -13.32 -14.04
CA TYR A 89 63.33 -12.61 -12.90
C TYR A 89 62.93 -13.54 -11.74
N ARG A 90 63.13 -14.85 -11.88
CA ARG A 90 62.91 -15.85 -10.81
C ARG A 90 64.11 -15.97 -9.88
N ASN A 91 63.93 -16.69 -8.78
CA ASN A 91 65.05 -17.13 -7.95
C ASN A 91 65.93 -18.13 -8.71
N GLY A 92 67.17 -18.31 -8.27
CA GLY A 92 68.13 -19.22 -8.91
C GLY A 92 67.75 -20.71 -8.87
N ASP A 93 66.74 -21.08 -8.08
CA ASP A 93 66.14 -22.42 -8.04
C ASP A 93 64.88 -22.57 -8.92
N GLY A 94 64.52 -21.52 -9.67
CA GLY A 94 63.32 -21.48 -10.52
C GLY A 94 62.02 -21.17 -9.76
N SER A 95 62.06 -20.93 -8.45
CA SER A 95 60.88 -20.51 -7.72
C SER A 95 60.54 -19.04 -8.00
N LEU A 96 59.27 -18.66 -7.77
CA LEU A 96 58.90 -17.25 -7.70
C LEU A 96 59.68 -16.56 -6.57
N THR A 97 60.05 -15.31 -6.81
CA THR A 97 60.50 -14.40 -5.75
C THR A 97 59.33 -14.08 -4.81
N SER A 98 59.60 -13.64 -3.58
CA SER A 98 58.54 -13.27 -2.62
C SER A 98 57.61 -12.16 -3.16
N GLN A 99 58.15 -11.25 -4.00
CA GLN A 99 57.35 -10.23 -4.68
C GLN A 99 56.52 -10.83 -5.81
N GLY A 100 57.04 -11.84 -6.51
CA GLY A 100 56.31 -12.64 -7.48
C GLY A 100 55.15 -13.41 -6.85
N GLU A 101 55.33 -14.00 -5.66
CA GLU A 101 54.25 -14.66 -4.93
C GLU A 101 53.13 -13.68 -4.52
N THR A 102 53.51 -12.46 -4.12
CA THR A 102 52.55 -11.39 -3.81
C THR A 102 51.78 -10.99 -5.07
N GLY A 103 52.48 -10.79 -6.19
CA GLY A 103 51.86 -10.47 -7.47
C GLY A 103 50.98 -11.59 -8.02
N ARG A 104 51.31 -12.87 -7.75
CA ARG A 104 50.47 -14.02 -8.10
C ARG A 104 49.16 -14.02 -7.32
N ALA A 105 49.21 -13.76 -6.02
CA ALA A 105 48.00 -13.63 -5.22
C ALA A 105 47.11 -12.48 -5.73
N LEU A 106 47.72 -11.36 -6.15
CA LEU A 106 47.02 -10.25 -6.77
C LEU A 106 46.42 -10.62 -8.13
N PHE A 107 47.13 -11.38 -8.96
CA PHE A 107 46.63 -11.87 -10.26
C PHE A 107 45.31 -12.63 -10.11
N THR A 108 45.24 -13.53 -9.13
CA THR A 108 43.99 -14.22 -8.77
C THR A 108 42.96 -13.25 -8.21
N ALA A 109 43.36 -12.39 -7.27
CA ALA A 109 42.45 -11.47 -6.62
C ALA A 109 41.82 -10.43 -7.57
N SER A 110 42.53 -10.06 -8.63
CA SER A 110 42.09 -9.14 -9.68
C SER A 110 41.40 -9.83 -10.86
N ASN A 111 41.11 -11.13 -10.74
CA ASN A 111 40.43 -11.92 -11.76
C ASN A 111 41.13 -11.94 -13.13
N CYS A 112 42.46 -11.84 -13.16
CA CYS A 112 43.21 -11.91 -14.41
C CYS A 112 43.05 -13.28 -15.09
N ALA A 113 42.82 -14.34 -14.29
CA ALA A 113 42.56 -15.69 -14.77
C ALA A 113 41.21 -15.87 -15.47
N ALA A 114 40.32 -14.86 -15.52
CA ALA A 114 39.12 -14.95 -16.34
C ALA A 114 39.44 -15.16 -17.82
N CYS A 115 40.50 -14.50 -18.31
CA CYS A 115 41.00 -14.67 -19.68
C CYS A 115 42.37 -15.34 -19.72
N HIS A 116 43.21 -15.14 -18.72
CA HIS A 116 44.57 -15.71 -18.70
C HIS A 116 44.68 -16.97 -17.83
N ALA A 117 43.67 -17.86 -17.91
CA ALA A 117 43.63 -19.14 -17.21
C ALA A 117 44.36 -20.28 -17.94
N GLY A 118 44.42 -21.42 -17.26
CA GLY A 118 44.83 -22.69 -17.84
C GLY A 118 46.33 -22.81 -18.04
N GLN A 119 46.74 -23.96 -18.54
CA GLN A 119 48.16 -24.28 -18.71
C GLN A 119 48.89 -23.40 -19.72
N ASN A 120 48.20 -22.57 -20.49
CA ASN A 120 48.85 -21.64 -21.42
C ASN A 120 48.68 -20.18 -21.01
N PHE A 121 48.08 -19.87 -19.86
CA PHE A 121 47.78 -18.48 -19.45
C PHE A 121 47.01 -17.69 -20.53
N THR A 122 46.08 -18.37 -21.18
CA THR A 122 45.19 -17.83 -22.21
C THR A 122 43.97 -18.73 -22.33
N ASP A 123 42.82 -18.12 -22.57
CA ASP A 123 41.55 -18.75 -22.94
C ASP A 123 41.34 -18.80 -24.46
N SER A 124 42.38 -18.48 -25.24
CA SER A 124 42.35 -18.50 -26.71
C SER A 124 41.73 -19.78 -27.23
N ALA A 125 40.65 -19.59 -27.96
CA ALA A 125 39.82 -20.62 -28.56
C ALA A 125 39.04 -19.99 -29.72
N PRO A 126 38.54 -20.76 -30.69
CA PRO A 126 37.81 -20.19 -31.82
C PRO A 126 36.63 -19.30 -31.42
N ASN A 127 36.70 -18.02 -31.80
CA ASN A 127 35.77 -16.94 -31.49
C ASN A 127 35.78 -16.48 -30.02
N SER A 128 36.94 -16.56 -29.34
CA SER A 128 37.15 -16.11 -27.96
C SER A 128 37.85 -14.75 -27.91
N LEU A 129 37.28 -13.76 -28.60
CA LEU A 129 37.86 -12.42 -28.70
C LEU A 129 37.41 -11.52 -27.56
N HIS A 130 38.36 -10.80 -26.94
CA HIS A 130 38.10 -9.89 -25.83
C HIS A 130 38.48 -8.45 -26.19
N ASP A 131 37.63 -7.48 -25.86
CA ASP A 131 37.97 -6.05 -25.95
C ASP A 131 38.15 -5.47 -24.55
N ILE A 132 39.41 -5.15 -24.21
CA ILE A 132 39.76 -4.50 -22.94
C ILE A 132 39.72 -2.97 -23.02
N GLY A 133 39.28 -2.42 -24.15
CA GLY A 133 39.21 -0.98 -24.45
C GLY A 133 40.41 -0.45 -25.24
N THR A 134 41.20 -1.34 -25.85
CA THR A 134 42.41 -0.97 -26.62
C THR A 134 42.16 -0.95 -28.14
N LEU A 135 41.00 -1.42 -28.61
CA LEU A 135 40.65 -1.35 -30.03
C LEU A 135 40.57 0.09 -30.53
N LYS A 136 41.16 0.32 -31.71
CA LYS A 136 41.17 1.62 -32.40
C LYS A 136 40.93 1.42 -33.90
N PRO A 137 40.58 2.47 -34.68
CA PRO A 137 40.36 2.33 -36.12
C PRO A 137 41.56 1.72 -36.87
N THR A 138 42.77 1.95 -36.38
CA THR A 138 43.99 1.37 -36.97
C THR A 138 44.21 -0.10 -36.59
N SER A 139 43.46 -0.68 -35.65
CA SER A 139 43.47 -2.13 -35.35
C SER A 139 42.85 -2.97 -36.46
N GLY A 140 42.06 -2.35 -37.34
CA GLY A 140 41.51 -2.98 -38.52
C GLY A 140 40.28 -3.85 -38.23
N ASN A 141 40.18 -4.93 -39.00
CA ASN A 141 39.05 -5.83 -39.16
C ASN A 141 39.48 -7.27 -38.88
N ARG A 142 38.51 -8.14 -38.62
CA ARG A 142 38.69 -9.59 -38.64
C ARG A 142 38.12 -10.14 -39.94
N LEU A 143 38.98 -10.68 -40.80
CA LEU A 143 38.60 -11.07 -42.17
C LEU A 143 37.94 -9.88 -42.90
N ASP A 144 36.71 -10.05 -43.38
CA ASP A 144 35.90 -9.01 -44.05
C ASP A 144 34.89 -8.32 -43.10
N GLY A 145 34.92 -8.64 -41.81
CA GLY A 145 33.99 -8.15 -40.79
C GLY A 145 34.63 -7.24 -39.73
N PRO A 146 33.81 -6.63 -38.86
CA PRO A 146 34.32 -5.81 -37.76
C PRO A 146 35.16 -6.66 -36.79
N LEU A 147 36.24 -6.07 -36.27
CA LEU A 147 37.01 -6.64 -35.17
C LEU A 147 36.30 -6.32 -33.85
N THR A 148 35.76 -7.34 -33.19
CA THR A 148 34.98 -7.20 -31.94
C THR A 148 35.80 -7.38 -30.68
N GLY A 149 37.07 -7.79 -30.82
CA GLY A 149 38.00 -8.04 -29.73
C GLY A 149 39.33 -8.55 -30.29
N ILE A 150 40.23 -8.89 -29.38
CA ILE A 150 41.56 -9.43 -29.66
C ILE A 150 41.66 -10.80 -28.99
N ASP A 151 42.34 -11.73 -29.67
CA ASP A 151 42.71 -13.03 -29.11
C ASP A 151 43.54 -12.85 -27.83
N THR A 152 43.19 -13.52 -26.75
CA THR A 152 43.93 -13.40 -25.50
C THR A 152 45.35 -13.98 -25.70
N PRO A 153 46.42 -13.17 -25.64
CA PRO A 153 47.76 -13.72 -25.79
C PRO A 153 48.16 -14.54 -24.56
N THR A 154 48.94 -15.60 -24.75
CA THR A 154 49.63 -16.25 -23.61
C THR A 154 50.45 -15.24 -22.82
N LEU A 155 50.44 -15.39 -21.50
CA LEU A 155 51.38 -14.68 -20.62
C LEU A 155 52.68 -15.45 -20.39
N ARG A 156 52.82 -16.66 -20.92
CA ARG A 156 54.07 -17.42 -20.81
C ARG A 156 55.18 -16.72 -21.58
N GLY A 157 56.32 -16.53 -20.91
CA GLY A 157 57.48 -15.87 -21.49
C GLY A 157 57.29 -14.38 -21.77
N ILE A 158 56.21 -13.75 -21.29
CA ILE A 158 55.87 -12.37 -21.65
C ILE A 158 56.98 -11.37 -21.29
N TRP A 159 57.86 -11.72 -20.35
CA TRP A 159 59.00 -10.90 -19.95
C TRP A 159 59.97 -10.54 -21.10
N SER A 160 59.99 -11.31 -22.19
CA SER A 160 60.93 -11.15 -23.31
C SER A 160 60.31 -10.54 -24.57
N THR A 161 59.00 -10.22 -24.58
CA THR A 161 58.26 -9.94 -25.82
C THR A 161 57.78 -8.49 -25.97
N ALA A 162 58.41 -7.54 -25.28
CA ALA A 162 58.08 -6.12 -25.42
C ALA A 162 58.30 -5.63 -26.88
N PRO A 163 57.49 -4.67 -27.39
CA PRO A 163 56.37 -4.01 -26.72
C PRO A 163 55.13 -4.92 -26.62
N TYR A 164 54.17 -4.52 -25.80
CA TYR A 164 52.97 -5.27 -25.45
C TYR A 164 51.72 -4.67 -26.08
N LEU A 165 50.61 -5.41 -25.95
CA LEU A 165 49.31 -5.20 -26.61
C LEU A 165 49.36 -5.46 -28.12
N HIS A 166 48.19 -5.60 -28.73
CA HIS A 166 48.04 -6.00 -30.14
C HIS A 166 48.64 -5.02 -31.11
N ASP A 167 48.85 -3.77 -30.71
CA ASP A 167 49.36 -2.68 -31.53
C ASP A 167 50.74 -2.16 -31.08
N GLY A 168 51.33 -2.79 -30.05
CA GLY A 168 52.63 -2.41 -29.50
C GLY A 168 52.62 -1.09 -28.72
N SER A 169 51.45 -0.62 -28.27
CA SER A 169 51.31 0.68 -27.59
C SER A 169 51.86 0.72 -26.17
N ALA A 170 52.04 -0.42 -25.51
CA ALA A 170 52.61 -0.51 -24.17
C ALA A 170 54.08 -0.95 -24.24
N THR A 171 55.00 -0.14 -23.71
CA THR A 171 56.43 -0.45 -23.69
C THR A 171 56.85 -1.25 -22.45
N THR A 172 56.01 -1.22 -21.41
CA THR A 172 56.23 -1.94 -20.15
C THR A 172 55.02 -2.81 -19.80
N LEU A 173 55.23 -3.82 -18.96
CA LEU A 173 54.14 -4.66 -18.46
C LEU A 173 53.17 -3.85 -17.59
N GLU A 174 53.70 -2.86 -16.86
CA GLU A 174 52.93 -1.90 -16.09
C GLU A 174 51.93 -1.15 -16.99
N GLU A 175 52.38 -0.62 -18.13
CA GLU A 175 51.51 0.03 -19.12
C GLU A 175 50.48 -0.93 -19.73
N ALA A 176 50.87 -2.18 -19.99
CA ALA A 176 49.97 -3.20 -20.52
C ALA A 176 48.86 -3.57 -19.53
N VAL A 177 49.20 -3.73 -18.25
CA VAL A 177 48.23 -3.97 -17.17
C VAL A 177 47.31 -2.76 -17.02
N ALA A 178 47.85 -1.54 -17.01
CA ALA A 178 47.08 -0.31 -16.87
C ALA A 178 46.03 -0.10 -17.99
N ALA A 179 46.23 -0.71 -19.16
CA ALA A 179 45.29 -0.64 -20.28
C ALA A 179 43.96 -1.38 -20.00
N HIS A 180 43.89 -2.24 -18.99
CA HIS A 180 42.66 -2.90 -18.56
C HIS A 180 41.76 -1.90 -17.83
N SER A 181 40.93 -1.20 -18.60
CA SER A 181 40.09 -0.09 -18.12
C SER A 181 39.10 -0.45 -17.01
N THR A 182 38.81 -1.74 -16.83
CA THR A 182 37.91 -2.28 -15.80
C THR A 182 38.61 -2.62 -14.48
N LEU A 183 39.95 -2.59 -14.42
CA LEU A 183 40.71 -2.90 -13.22
C LEU A 183 41.07 -1.62 -12.45
N ALA A 184 40.74 -1.59 -11.16
CA ALA A 184 41.12 -0.51 -10.24
C ALA A 184 42.30 -0.96 -9.37
N LEU A 185 43.53 -0.77 -9.85
CA LEU A 185 44.76 -1.11 -9.13
C LEU A 185 45.49 0.15 -8.66
N SER A 186 45.98 0.15 -7.43
CA SER A 186 46.95 1.14 -6.96
C SER A 186 48.30 1.00 -7.67
N GLY A 187 49.13 2.04 -7.67
CA GLY A 187 50.45 1.97 -8.31
C GLY A 187 51.37 0.88 -7.73
N GLY A 188 51.22 0.57 -6.44
CA GLY A 188 51.93 -0.53 -5.78
C GLY A 188 51.45 -1.91 -6.26
N GLU A 189 50.14 -2.11 -6.32
CA GLU A 189 49.52 -3.34 -6.84
C GLU A 189 49.90 -3.59 -8.31
N LEU A 190 49.87 -2.54 -9.13
CA LEU A 190 50.27 -2.62 -10.53
C LEU A 190 51.73 -3.09 -10.69
N THR A 191 52.63 -2.54 -9.86
CA THR A 191 54.04 -2.97 -9.85
C THR A 191 54.21 -4.43 -9.40
N GLN A 192 53.44 -4.86 -8.39
CA GLN A 192 53.45 -6.24 -7.91
C GLN A 192 52.94 -7.21 -8.99
N LEU A 193 51.85 -6.86 -9.68
CA LEU A 193 51.31 -7.68 -10.76
C LEU A 193 52.31 -7.79 -11.91
N ALA A 194 52.88 -6.66 -12.36
CA ALA A 194 53.92 -6.68 -13.39
C ALA A 194 55.16 -7.47 -12.97
N THR A 195 55.52 -7.45 -11.68
CA THR A 195 56.60 -8.28 -11.13
C THR A 195 56.31 -9.78 -11.24
N TYR A 196 55.06 -10.20 -11.01
CA TYR A 196 54.64 -11.57 -11.23
C TYR A 196 54.61 -11.92 -12.73
N LEU A 197 54.05 -11.07 -13.58
CA LEU A 197 54.01 -11.28 -15.04
C LEU A 197 55.40 -11.54 -15.63
N ARG A 198 56.42 -10.81 -15.17
CA ARG A 198 57.82 -11.04 -15.57
C ARG A 198 58.33 -12.44 -15.25
N GLN A 199 57.75 -13.10 -14.25
CA GLN A 199 58.16 -14.42 -13.78
C GLN A 199 57.34 -15.56 -14.40
N ILE A 200 56.30 -15.28 -15.19
CA ILE A 200 55.53 -16.35 -15.87
C ILE A 200 56.36 -16.89 -17.04
N ASP A 201 57.07 -18.00 -16.82
CA ASP A 201 57.76 -18.78 -17.85
C ASP A 201 57.02 -20.10 -18.15
N GLY A 202 57.67 -21.04 -18.83
CA GLY A 202 57.08 -22.35 -19.13
C GLY A 202 56.80 -23.24 -17.91
N ASN A 203 57.45 -22.96 -16.78
CA ASN A 203 57.36 -23.79 -15.58
C ASN A 203 56.31 -23.29 -14.58
N GLU A 204 55.80 -22.05 -14.71
CA GLU A 204 54.72 -21.58 -13.84
C GLU A 204 53.46 -22.43 -14.04
N PRO A 205 52.86 -22.96 -12.96
CA PRO A 205 51.57 -23.62 -13.04
C PRO A 205 50.48 -22.68 -13.57
N GLY A 206 49.68 -23.16 -14.51
CA GLY A 206 48.53 -22.41 -15.01
C GLY A 206 47.50 -22.08 -13.91
N PRO A 207 46.96 -20.86 -13.86
CA PRO A 207 45.95 -20.48 -12.88
C PRO A 207 44.60 -21.10 -13.26
N THR A 208 43.78 -21.43 -12.26
CA THR A 208 42.40 -21.85 -12.48
C THR A 208 41.53 -20.63 -12.77
N SER A 209 40.55 -20.78 -13.66
CA SER A 209 39.56 -19.72 -13.90
C SER A 209 38.59 -19.63 -12.72
N ASN A 210 38.08 -18.43 -12.44
CA ASN A 210 37.09 -18.18 -11.40
C ASN A 210 35.75 -18.82 -11.77
N GLN A 211 35.15 -19.54 -10.83
CA GLN A 211 33.82 -20.13 -10.95
C GLN A 211 32.81 -19.22 -10.26
N PRO A 212 31.71 -18.84 -10.95
CA PRO A 212 30.73 -17.96 -10.35
C PRO A 212 30.05 -18.60 -9.13
N PRO A 213 29.57 -17.78 -8.17
CA PRO A 213 28.82 -18.27 -7.03
C PRO A 213 27.49 -18.87 -7.49
N VAL A 214 26.91 -19.74 -6.67
CA VAL A 214 25.60 -20.35 -6.90
C VAL A 214 24.64 -19.90 -5.81
N LEU A 215 23.53 -19.26 -6.20
CA LEU A 215 22.47 -18.77 -5.32
C LEU A 215 21.27 -19.71 -5.36
N THR A 216 20.84 -20.20 -4.19
CA THR A 216 19.59 -20.95 -4.08
C THR A 216 18.42 -19.99 -4.02
N ASN A 217 17.47 -20.11 -4.96
CA ASN A 217 16.22 -19.34 -4.94
C ASN A 217 15.44 -19.65 -3.65
N PRO A 218 15.10 -18.65 -2.81
CA PRO A 218 14.38 -18.89 -1.55
C PRO A 218 12.90 -19.29 -1.76
N GLY A 219 12.39 -19.22 -2.99
CA GLY A 219 11.00 -19.49 -3.31
C GLY A 219 10.07 -18.34 -2.93
N VAL A 220 8.78 -18.49 -3.25
CA VAL A 220 7.76 -17.48 -2.96
C VAL A 220 7.61 -17.26 -1.45
N GLN A 221 7.43 -16.00 -1.05
CA GLN A 221 7.33 -15.59 0.35
C GLN A 221 5.95 -14.98 0.63
N SER A 222 5.47 -15.11 1.88
CA SER A 222 4.28 -14.41 2.33
C SER A 222 4.28 -14.15 3.84
N ASN A 223 3.77 -12.98 4.24
CA ASN A 223 3.57 -12.58 5.64
C ASN A 223 2.41 -11.57 5.73
N ALA A 224 1.97 -11.23 6.95
CA ALA A 224 1.06 -10.11 7.16
C ALA A 224 1.83 -8.79 7.40
N VAL A 225 1.18 -7.65 7.15
CA VAL A 225 1.71 -6.34 7.57
C VAL A 225 1.97 -6.36 9.09
N GLY A 226 3.13 -5.87 9.50
CA GLY A 226 3.54 -5.83 10.91
C GLY A 226 4.31 -7.06 11.40
N ASP A 227 4.31 -8.17 10.65
CA ASP A 227 5.12 -9.34 10.99
C ASP A 227 6.62 -9.03 10.91
N SER A 228 7.39 -9.56 11.86
CA SER A 228 8.85 -9.58 11.75
C SER A 228 9.30 -10.72 10.85
N VAL A 229 10.13 -10.39 9.87
CA VAL A 229 10.68 -11.31 8.87
C VAL A 229 12.15 -11.53 9.14
N ASN A 230 12.60 -12.78 8.95
CA ASN A 230 14.00 -13.16 8.89
C ASN A 230 14.18 -14.31 7.88
N LEU A 231 14.65 -13.97 6.68
CA LEU A 231 14.86 -14.88 5.56
C LEU A 231 16.36 -14.91 5.21
N PRO A 232 17.11 -15.96 5.57
CA PRO A 232 18.48 -16.11 5.13
C PRO A 232 18.54 -16.56 3.66
N LEU A 233 19.34 -15.89 2.84
CA LEU A 233 19.73 -16.42 1.53
C LEU A 233 20.81 -17.49 1.69
N SER A 234 20.78 -18.49 0.80
CA SER A 234 21.78 -19.55 0.76
C SER A 234 22.55 -19.47 -0.56
N ALA A 235 23.85 -19.21 -0.47
CA ALA A 235 24.75 -19.20 -1.61
C ALA A 235 26.05 -19.94 -1.26
N SER A 236 26.71 -20.47 -2.28
CA SER A 236 28.00 -21.14 -2.17
C SER A 236 28.91 -20.74 -3.32
N ASP A 237 30.20 -20.72 -3.05
CA ASP A 237 31.24 -20.46 -4.03
C ASP A 237 32.21 -21.64 -4.08
N ALA A 238 32.58 -22.08 -5.28
CA ALA A 238 33.44 -23.26 -5.45
C ALA A 238 34.91 -22.96 -5.14
N ASP A 239 35.34 -21.72 -5.35
CA ASP A 239 36.70 -21.26 -5.12
C ASP A 239 36.89 -20.74 -3.68
N GLY A 240 35.78 -20.57 -2.95
CA GLY A 240 35.76 -20.15 -1.55
C GLY A 240 35.85 -18.63 -1.38
N ASP A 241 35.49 -17.88 -2.42
CA ASP A 241 35.52 -16.43 -2.41
C ASP A 241 34.50 -15.81 -1.45
N SER A 242 34.80 -14.57 -1.03
CA SER A 242 33.91 -13.82 -0.14
C SER A 242 32.70 -13.29 -0.90
N LEU A 243 31.51 -13.62 -0.42
CA LEU A 243 30.25 -13.27 -1.10
C LEU A 243 29.64 -11.97 -0.59
N THR A 244 29.13 -11.17 -1.52
CA THR A 244 28.35 -9.97 -1.26
C THR A 244 26.96 -10.10 -1.85
N PHE A 245 25.94 -9.70 -1.09
CA PHE A 245 24.54 -9.87 -1.44
C PHE A 245 23.86 -8.53 -1.70
N SER A 246 22.89 -8.54 -2.60
CA SER A 246 22.02 -7.40 -2.87
C SER A 246 20.59 -7.86 -3.16
N ALA A 247 19.62 -6.96 -2.99
CA ALA A 247 18.22 -7.22 -3.27
C ALA A 247 17.52 -5.97 -3.79
N THR A 248 16.60 -6.14 -4.73
CA THR A 248 15.70 -5.11 -5.26
C THR A 248 14.26 -5.59 -5.19
N GLY A 249 13.31 -4.64 -5.15
CA GLY A 249 11.88 -4.96 -5.09
C GLY A 249 11.37 -5.45 -3.74
N LEU A 250 12.17 -5.37 -2.68
CA LEU A 250 11.74 -5.77 -1.32
C LEU A 250 10.53 -4.94 -0.83
N PRO A 251 9.63 -5.54 -0.03
CA PRO A 251 8.56 -4.79 0.63
C PRO A 251 9.08 -3.65 1.51
N ASN A 252 8.31 -2.57 1.61
CA ASN A 252 8.66 -1.44 2.49
C ASN A 252 8.87 -1.89 3.93
N GLY A 253 10.01 -1.52 4.52
CA GLY A 253 10.40 -1.91 5.89
C GLY A 253 11.22 -3.21 5.98
N ILE A 254 11.46 -3.88 4.85
CA ILE A 254 12.37 -5.03 4.73
C ILE A 254 13.67 -4.60 4.04
N SER A 255 14.81 -5.09 4.52
CA SER A 255 16.12 -4.84 3.92
C SER A 255 17.00 -6.09 3.93
N ILE A 256 18.08 -6.06 3.14
CA ILE A 256 19.09 -7.13 3.10
C ILE A 256 20.38 -6.67 3.77
N ASN A 257 20.99 -7.55 4.57
CA ASN A 257 22.36 -7.39 5.02
C ASN A 257 23.33 -7.91 3.94
N THR A 258 24.11 -7.01 3.35
CA THR A 258 24.95 -7.31 2.19
C THR A 258 26.11 -8.28 2.48
N GLY A 259 26.53 -8.44 3.74
CA GLY A 259 27.62 -9.34 4.11
C GLY A 259 27.16 -10.75 4.53
N THR A 260 25.89 -10.91 4.88
CA THR A 260 25.34 -12.19 5.38
C THR A 260 24.23 -12.76 4.51
N GLY A 261 23.65 -11.96 3.61
CA GLY A 261 22.50 -12.34 2.80
C GLY A 261 21.20 -12.46 3.60
N ALA A 262 21.17 -12.07 4.87
CA ALA A 262 19.95 -12.10 5.68
C ALA A 262 19.02 -10.95 5.26
N ILE A 263 17.81 -11.31 4.80
CA ILE A 263 16.72 -10.38 4.52
C ILE A 263 15.85 -10.31 5.78
N ALA A 264 15.75 -9.13 6.39
CA ALA A 264 15.04 -8.95 7.64
C ALA A 264 14.33 -7.60 7.74
N GLY A 265 13.36 -7.51 8.65
CA GLY A 265 12.65 -6.27 8.96
C GLY A 265 11.18 -6.52 9.26
N THR A 266 10.36 -5.48 9.12
CA THR A 266 8.91 -5.56 9.30
C THR A 266 8.23 -4.86 8.14
N ALA A 267 7.38 -5.60 7.41
CA ALA A 267 6.67 -5.05 6.26
C ALA A 267 5.59 -4.06 6.73
N THR A 268 5.57 -2.85 6.18
CA THR A 268 4.66 -1.77 6.60
C THR A 268 3.49 -1.54 5.64
N THR A 269 3.47 -2.22 4.50
CA THR A 269 2.48 -1.98 3.44
C THR A 269 2.11 -3.30 2.77
N ALA A 270 0.80 -3.57 2.70
CA ALA A 270 0.28 -4.73 1.99
C ALA A 270 0.49 -4.58 0.48
N GLY A 271 0.72 -5.69 -0.22
CA GLY A 271 0.97 -5.69 -1.65
C GLY A 271 1.63 -6.97 -2.15
N SER A 272 1.78 -7.06 -3.47
CA SER A 272 2.58 -8.09 -4.13
C SER A 272 3.86 -7.44 -4.66
N PHE A 273 4.99 -8.07 -4.38
CA PHE A 273 6.32 -7.55 -4.70
C PHE A 273 7.10 -8.59 -5.51
N ASP A 274 7.69 -8.16 -6.62
CA ASP A 274 8.62 -8.98 -7.40
C ASP A 274 10.04 -8.70 -6.92
N VAL A 275 10.59 -9.62 -6.12
CA VAL A 275 11.90 -9.46 -5.48
C VAL A 275 12.95 -10.12 -6.35
N THR A 276 14.07 -9.44 -6.56
CA THR A 276 15.28 -10.03 -7.16
C THR A 276 16.42 -9.92 -6.18
N VAL A 277 17.05 -11.05 -5.89
CA VAL A 277 18.26 -11.14 -5.06
C VAL A 277 19.44 -11.54 -5.92
N SER A 278 20.63 -11.05 -5.58
CA SER A 278 21.86 -11.35 -6.29
C SER A 278 23.01 -11.53 -5.32
N VAL A 279 23.94 -12.42 -5.68
CA VAL A 279 25.19 -12.67 -4.99
C VAL A 279 26.37 -12.47 -5.95
N ASN A 280 27.43 -11.84 -5.46
CA ASN A 280 28.64 -11.50 -6.21
C ASN A 280 29.88 -11.91 -5.41
N ASP A 281 30.80 -12.62 -6.05
CA ASP A 281 32.07 -13.12 -5.48
C ASP A 281 33.20 -12.09 -5.43
N GLY A 282 33.01 -10.92 -6.04
CA GLY A 282 34.03 -9.88 -6.19
C GLY A 282 35.16 -10.25 -7.18
N LYS A 283 35.04 -11.39 -7.85
CA LYS A 283 35.90 -11.94 -8.91
C LYS A 283 35.18 -12.00 -10.25
N GLY A 284 34.10 -11.24 -10.40
CA GLY A 284 33.35 -11.12 -11.66
C GLY A 284 32.28 -12.20 -11.87
N GLY A 285 32.16 -13.15 -10.95
CA GLY A 285 31.05 -14.09 -10.91
C GLY A 285 29.85 -13.50 -10.18
N ILE A 286 28.68 -13.57 -10.82
CA ILE A 286 27.41 -13.10 -10.28
C ILE A 286 26.34 -14.14 -10.56
N ASP A 287 25.51 -14.43 -9.56
CA ASP A 287 24.27 -15.18 -9.74
C ASP A 287 23.08 -14.41 -9.16
N SER A 288 21.87 -14.68 -9.67
CA SER A 288 20.66 -13.97 -9.28
C SER A 288 19.42 -14.85 -9.35
N ALA A 289 18.45 -14.58 -8.47
CA ALA A 289 17.18 -15.26 -8.42
C ALA A 289 16.04 -14.27 -8.17
N SER A 290 14.92 -14.46 -8.87
CA SER A 290 13.69 -13.69 -8.65
C SER A 290 12.58 -14.56 -8.07
N PHE A 291 11.75 -13.97 -7.21
CA PHE A 291 10.61 -14.64 -6.58
C PHE A 291 9.55 -13.61 -6.15
N GLY A 292 8.30 -14.06 -6.04
CA GLY A 292 7.19 -13.23 -5.57
C GLY A 292 7.10 -13.19 -4.04
N TRP A 293 6.78 -12.02 -3.49
CA TRP A 293 6.53 -11.81 -2.06
C TRP A 293 5.17 -11.15 -1.84
N ALA A 294 4.25 -11.85 -1.18
CA ALA A 294 2.92 -11.34 -0.86
C ALA A 294 2.82 -10.87 0.60
N VAL A 295 2.63 -9.57 0.81
CA VAL A 295 2.33 -8.98 2.12
C VAL A 295 0.82 -8.76 2.24
N ASN A 296 0.18 -9.50 3.14
CA ASN A 296 -1.26 -9.48 3.33
C ASN A 296 -1.67 -8.37 4.31
N ALA A 297 -2.76 -7.66 4.01
CA ALA A 297 -3.35 -6.74 4.96
C ALA A 297 -3.88 -7.50 6.21
N PRO A 298 -3.93 -6.86 7.38
CA PRO A 298 -4.61 -7.44 8.54
C PRO A 298 -6.08 -7.75 8.20
N ALA A 299 -6.65 -8.76 8.86
CA ALA A 299 -8.06 -9.07 8.71
C ALA A 299 -8.91 -7.97 9.36
N ASN A 300 -9.92 -7.48 8.63
CA ASN A 300 -10.86 -6.48 9.11
C ASN A 300 -11.74 -7.04 10.23
N GLN A 301 -11.91 -6.29 11.31
CA GLN A 301 -12.77 -6.59 12.44
C GLN A 301 -14.05 -5.76 12.34
N PRO A 302 -15.25 -6.37 12.46
CA PRO A 302 -16.48 -5.61 12.34
C PRO A 302 -16.65 -4.62 13.50
N PRO A 303 -17.39 -3.51 13.28
CA PRO A 303 -17.71 -2.57 14.35
C PRO A 303 -18.60 -3.23 15.40
N VAL A 304 -18.68 -2.63 16.58
CA VAL A 304 -19.56 -3.06 17.68
C VAL A 304 -20.55 -1.94 17.99
N LEU A 305 -21.85 -2.24 17.92
CA LEU A 305 -22.94 -1.33 18.23
C LEU A 305 -23.54 -1.64 19.61
N ILE A 306 -23.59 -0.63 20.48
CA ILE A 306 -24.29 -0.76 21.76
C ILE A 306 -25.79 -0.53 21.54
N ASN A 307 -26.60 -1.53 21.87
CA ASN A 307 -28.06 -1.43 21.80
C ASN A 307 -28.55 -0.36 22.81
N PRO A 308 -29.26 0.69 22.38
CA PRO A 308 -29.75 1.75 23.28
C PRO A 308 -30.88 1.30 24.21
N GLY A 309 -31.43 0.09 24.01
CA GLY A 309 -32.59 -0.41 24.75
C GLY A 309 -33.90 0.18 24.25
N ALA A 310 -35.01 -0.34 24.79
CA ALA A 310 -36.35 0.11 24.43
C ALA A 310 -36.55 1.61 24.71
N GLN A 311 -37.24 2.30 23.81
CA GLN A 311 -37.50 3.74 23.89
C GLN A 311 -39.01 4.02 24.00
N SER A 312 -39.38 5.15 24.59
CA SER A 312 -40.77 5.61 24.61
C SER A 312 -40.90 7.13 24.67
N ASN A 313 -41.89 7.69 23.97
CA ASN A 313 -42.26 9.11 24.03
C ASN A 313 -43.76 9.30 23.70
N THR A 314 -44.27 10.52 23.85
CA THR A 314 -45.63 10.88 23.43
C THR A 314 -45.58 11.53 22.04
N VAL A 315 -46.64 11.42 21.24
CA VAL A 315 -46.74 12.10 19.93
C VAL A 315 -46.45 13.60 20.09
N GLY A 316 -45.64 14.21 19.22
CA GLY A 316 -45.30 15.64 19.31
C GLY A 316 -44.10 15.98 20.20
N ASP A 317 -43.60 15.04 21.01
CA ASP A 317 -42.34 15.23 21.75
C ASP A 317 -41.14 15.31 20.81
N SER A 318 -40.19 16.20 21.09
CA SER A 318 -38.89 16.19 20.41
C SER A 318 -37.98 15.13 21.03
N VAL A 319 -37.33 14.36 20.16
CA VAL A 319 -36.46 13.25 20.52
C VAL A 319 -35.03 13.59 20.12
N ASN A 320 -34.07 13.22 20.97
CA ASN A 320 -32.65 13.25 20.68
C ASN A 320 -31.94 12.07 21.36
N LEU A 321 -31.59 11.04 20.59
CA LEU A 321 -30.95 9.81 21.03
C LEU A 321 -29.61 9.65 20.30
N SER A 322 -28.51 9.51 21.06
CA SER A 322 -27.18 9.26 20.49
C SER A 322 -26.83 7.78 20.57
N LEU A 323 -26.43 7.18 19.45
CA LEU A 323 -25.89 5.83 19.42
C LEU A 323 -24.41 5.81 19.83
N SER A 324 -23.97 4.67 20.38
CA SER A 324 -22.57 4.41 20.70
C SER A 324 -22.11 3.19 19.94
N ALA A 325 -21.08 3.36 19.12
CA ALA A 325 -20.41 2.28 18.41
C ALA A 325 -18.90 2.52 18.41
N SER A 326 -18.13 1.44 18.26
CA SER A 326 -16.67 1.47 18.20
C SER A 326 -16.16 0.47 17.18
N ASP A 327 -15.00 0.73 16.62
CA ASP A 327 -14.32 -0.15 15.69
C ASP A 327 -12.88 -0.41 16.15
N ALA A 328 -12.43 -1.66 16.08
CA ALA A 328 -11.13 -2.05 16.60
C ALA A 328 -9.98 -1.63 15.68
N ASP A 329 -10.25 -1.50 14.38
CA ASP A 329 -9.28 -1.09 13.36
C ASP A 329 -9.24 0.44 13.19
N GLY A 330 -10.18 1.15 13.83
CA GLY A 330 -10.27 2.62 13.84
C GLY A 330 -10.92 3.18 12.58
N ASP A 331 -11.67 2.36 11.85
CA ASP A 331 -12.35 2.75 10.63
C ASP A 331 -13.51 3.73 10.87
N ASN A 332 -13.84 4.52 9.85
CA ASN A 332 -14.95 5.48 9.91
C ASN A 332 -16.29 4.74 9.86
N LEU A 333 -17.19 5.06 10.78
CA LEU A 333 -18.48 4.39 10.91
C LEU A 333 -19.62 5.10 10.19
N THR A 334 -20.44 4.33 9.50
CA THR A 334 -21.70 4.78 8.89
C THR A 334 -22.88 4.09 9.55
N PHE A 335 -23.86 4.88 9.99
CA PHE A 335 -25.04 4.41 10.70
C PHE A 335 -26.27 4.39 9.78
N SER A 336 -27.16 3.45 10.02
CA SER A 336 -28.47 3.38 9.38
C SER A 336 -29.51 2.84 10.34
N ALA A 337 -30.78 3.16 10.08
CA ALA A 337 -31.90 2.71 10.88
C ALA A 337 -33.11 2.42 9.99
N THR A 338 -33.87 1.39 10.34
CA THR A 338 -35.15 1.06 9.73
C THR A 338 -36.20 0.87 10.82
N GLY A 339 -37.47 1.08 10.49
CA GLY A 339 -38.57 0.96 11.44
C GLY A 339 -38.68 2.10 12.45
N LEU A 340 -37.97 3.23 12.25
CA LEU A 340 -38.12 4.41 13.11
C LEU A 340 -39.57 4.95 13.07
N PRO A 341 -40.08 5.52 14.18
CA PRO A 341 -41.36 6.22 14.18
C PRO A 341 -41.40 7.34 13.13
N ASN A 342 -42.58 7.58 12.55
CA ASN A 342 -42.77 8.66 11.57
C ASN A 342 -42.34 10.02 12.17
N GLY A 343 -41.51 10.76 11.44
CA GLY A 343 -40.97 12.06 11.88
C GLY A 343 -39.67 11.98 12.67
N ILE A 344 -39.15 10.77 12.93
CA ILE A 344 -37.81 10.52 13.49
C ILE A 344 -36.87 10.06 12.36
N SER A 345 -35.63 10.54 12.38
CA SER A 345 -34.60 10.14 11.42
C SER A 345 -33.23 9.99 12.09
N ILE A 346 -32.30 9.31 11.41
CA ILE A 346 -30.92 9.12 11.86
C ILE A 346 -29.95 9.93 10.98
N ASN A 347 -28.96 10.56 11.61
CA ASN A 347 -27.80 11.10 10.92
C ASN A 347 -26.78 9.97 10.68
N THR A 348 -26.51 9.65 9.42
CA THR A 348 -25.67 8.51 9.04
C THR A 348 -24.19 8.67 9.41
N GLY A 349 -23.70 9.89 9.65
CA GLY A 349 -22.31 10.15 10.01
C GLY A 349 -22.06 10.25 11.52
N THR A 350 -23.08 10.62 12.30
CA THR A 350 -22.95 10.78 13.77
C THR A 350 -23.70 9.73 14.59
N GLY A 351 -24.60 8.97 13.95
CA GLY A 351 -25.49 8.05 14.65
C GLY A 351 -26.54 8.75 15.53
N ALA A 352 -26.70 10.07 15.44
CA ALA A 352 -27.71 10.80 16.19
C ALA A 352 -29.10 10.56 15.58
N ILE A 353 -30.03 10.05 16.38
CA ILE A 353 -31.44 9.86 16.05
C ILE A 353 -32.23 11.02 16.63
N ALA A 354 -32.89 11.80 15.78
CA ALA A 354 -33.62 12.99 16.20
C ALA A 354 -34.88 13.23 15.35
N GLY A 355 -35.80 14.00 15.93
CA GLY A 355 -37.02 14.44 15.25
C GLY A 355 -38.20 14.54 16.21
N THR A 356 -39.41 14.56 15.66
CA THR A 356 -40.65 14.59 16.42
C THR A 356 -41.57 13.50 15.90
N ALA A 357 -41.99 12.58 16.77
CA ALA A 357 -42.87 11.49 16.38
C ALA A 357 -44.28 12.01 16.09
N THR A 358 -44.86 11.67 14.92
CA THR A 358 -46.15 12.20 14.47
C THR A 358 -47.29 11.19 14.55
N THR A 359 -47.01 9.92 14.88
CA THR A 359 -48.00 8.85 14.92
C THR A 359 -47.74 7.95 16.12
N ALA A 360 -48.78 7.69 16.92
CA ALA A 360 -48.72 6.74 18.00
C ALA A 360 -48.62 5.30 17.46
N GLY A 361 -47.94 4.42 18.20
CA GLY A 361 -47.73 3.04 17.81
C GLY A 361 -46.52 2.41 18.49
N ASN A 362 -46.39 1.09 18.33
CA ASN A 362 -45.18 0.37 18.71
C ASN A 362 -44.39 0.05 17.44
N PHE A 363 -43.13 0.46 17.41
CA PHE A 363 -42.25 0.35 16.26
C PHE A 363 -41.09 -0.58 16.57
N ASP A 364 -40.85 -1.57 15.71
CA ASP A 364 -39.68 -2.44 15.79
C ASP A 364 -38.53 -1.79 15.02
N VAL A 365 -37.59 -1.21 15.75
CA VAL A 365 -36.47 -0.46 15.18
C VAL A 365 -35.27 -1.37 15.03
N THR A 366 -34.67 -1.37 13.84
CA THR A 366 -33.39 -2.03 13.58
C THR A 366 -32.34 -0.98 13.26
N LEU A 367 -31.29 -0.94 14.05
CA LEU A 367 -30.10 -0.12 13.83
C LEU A 367 -29.00 -0.98 13.22
N SER A 368 -28.21 -0.38 12.34
CA SER A 368 -27.02 -1.00 11.79
C SER A 368 -25.88 0.02 11.71
N VAL A 369 -24.67 -0.45 11.99
CA VAL A 369 -23.43 0.30 11.79
C VAL A 369 -22.49 -0.50 10.90
N SER A 370 -21.81 0.18 9.98
CA SER A 370 -20.82 -0.41 9.08
C SER A 370 -19.52 0.39 9.08
N ASP A 371 -18.40 -0.31 8.99
CA ASP A 371 -17.04 0.22 8.83
C ASP A 371 -16.69 0.58 7.37
N GLY A 372 -17.55 0.23 6.40
CA GLY A 372 -17.27 0.41 4.96
C GLY A 372 -16.18 -0.53 4.40
N LYS A 373 -15.67 -1.47 5.20
CA LYS A 373 -14.69 -2.51 4.85
C LYS A 373 -15.30 -3.92 4.81
N GLY A 374 -16.60 -4.02 5.05
CA GLY A 374 -17.38 -5.25 4.98
C GLY A 374 -17.83 -5.76 6.35
N GLY A 375 -17.40 -5.13 7.44
CA GLY A 375 -17.93 -5.37 8.77
C GLY A 375 -19.22 -4.60 9.01
N ILE A 376 -20.17 -5.29 9.62
CA ILE A 376 -21.47 -4.75 9.99
C ILE A 376 -21.87 -5.35 11.34
N ASP A 377 -22.44 -4.51 12.21
CA ASP A 377 -23.16 -4.95 13.40
C ASP A 377 -24.56 -4.32 13.43
N SER A 378 -25.49 -4.98 14.12
CA SER A 378 -26.90 -4.58 14.15
C SER A 378 -27.53 -4.85 15.50
N ALA A 379 -28.43 -3.95 15.90
CA ALA A 379 -29.19 -4.06 17.13
C ALA A 379 -30.66 -3.73 16.89
N THR A 380 -31.55 -4.49 17.49
CA THR A 380 -33.00 -4.27 17.42
C THR A 380 -33.57 -3.89 18.78
N PHE A 381 -34.54 -2.98 18.80
CA PHE A 381 -35.28 -2.61 20.02
C PHE A 381 -36.68 -2.10 19.65
N THR A 382 -37.58 -2.05 20.64
CA THR A 382 -38.93 -1.51 20.47
C THR A 382 -38.98 -0.03 20.83
N TRP A 383 -39.68 0.77 20.03
CA TRP A 383 -39.98 2.17 20.32
C TRP A 383 -41.48 2.38 20.45
N MET A 384 -41.94 2.76 21.63
CA MET A 384 -43.35 3.01 21.92
C MET A 384 -43.68 4.50 21.85
N VAL A 385 -44.52 4.90 20.91
CA VAL A 385 -45.07 6.26 20.83
C VAL A 385 -46.51 6.24 21.34
N ILE A 386 -46.79 6.97 22.41
CA ILE A 386 -48.10 7.03 23.06
C ILE A 386 -48.89 8.22 22.50
N GLU A 387 -50.21 8.09 22.32
CA GLU A 387 -51.05 9.23 21.92
C GLU A 387 -50.98 10.36 22.95
N GLN A 388 -50.98 11.61 22.46
CA GLN A 388 -51.19 12.76 23.33
C GLN A 388 -52.62 12.70 23.89
N PRO A 389 -52.82 12.87 25.21
CA PRO A 389 -54.16 12.96 25.76
C PRO A 389 -54.85 14.20 25.18
N VAL A 390 -55.92 13.99 24.41
CA VAL A 390 -56.81 15.07 23.98
C VAL A 390 -57.75 15.43 25.14
N SER A 391 -57.83 16.72 25.50
CA SER A 391 -58.81 17.22 26.47
C SER A 391 -60.22 17.06 25.91
N SER A 392 -61.13 16.53 26.73
CA SER A 392 -62.56 16.43 26.48
C SER A 392 -63.33 17.68 26.90
N CYS A 393 -62.77 18.50 27.80
CA CYS A 393 -63.31 19.81 28.18
C CYS A 393 -63.06 20.88 27.11
N GLY A 394 -63.96 21.86 27.00
CA GLY A 394 -63.73 23.06 26.17
C GLY A 394 -62.76 24.06 26.84
N GLY A 395 -62.39 25.13 26.16
CA GLY A 395 -61.50 26.17 26.73
C GLY A 395 -62.15 26.97 27.87
N LEU A 396 -61.45 28.00 28.37
CA LEU A 396 -61.92 28.83 29.50
C LEU A 396 -63.21 29.63 29.22
N VAL A 397 -63.62 29.76 27.96
CA VAL A 397 -64.88 30.41 27.56
C VAL A 397 -65.88 29.32 27.23
N GLN A 398 -66.99 29.30 27.95
CA GLN A 398 -68.09 28.36 27.78
C GLN A 398 -69.37 29.13 27.50
N GLU A 399 -70.13 28.69 26.51
CA GLU A 399 -71.47 29.21 26.23
C GLU A 399 -72.48 28.49 27.12
N ALA A 400 -73.56 29.16 27.50
CA ALA A 400 -74.48 28.64 28.52
C ALA A 400 -75.13 27.30 28.09
N GLU A 401 -75.49 27.16 26.82
CA GLU A 401 -76.11 25.95 26.27
C GLU A 401 -75.18 24.72 26.22
N THR A 402 -73.87 24.88 26.44
CA THR A 402 -72.92 23.75 26.46
C THR A 402 -72.82 23.08 27.83
N ALA A 403 -73.49 23.64 28.85
CA ALA A 403 -73.51 23.05 30.19
C ALA A 403 -74.24 21.72 30.23
N THR A 404 -73.79 20.83 31.11
CA THR A 404 -74.59 19.68 31.52
C THR A 404 -75.58 20.12 32.58
N LEU A 405 -76.89 19.96 32.31
CA LEU A 405 -77.97 20.44 33.17
C LEU A 405 -78.53 19.32 34.06
N TYR A 406 -78.82 19.65 35.32
CA TYR A 406 -79.41 18.73 36.30
C TYR A 406 -80.57 19.39 37.03
N GLY A 407 -81.55 18.58 37.44
CA GLY A 407 -82.75 19.05 38.13
C GLY A 407 -83.69 19.77 37.17
N ASP A 408 -84.19 20.93 37.58
CA ASP A 408 -85.15 21.76 36.87
C ASP A 408 -84.49 22.80 35.95
N PHE A 409 -83.15 22.90 35.94
CA PHE A 409 -82.42 23.75 35.00
C PHE A 409 -82.70 23.34 33.55
N ALA A 410 -83.03 24.31 32.71
CA ALA A 410 -83.35 24.08 31.32
C ALA A 410 -82.73 25.15 30.42
N VAL A 411 -82.44 24.80 29.17
CA VAL A 411 -82.14 25.79 28.13
C VAL A 411 -83.44 26.53 27.77
N VAL A 412 -83.43 27.84 27.89
CA VAL A 412 -84.56 28.72 27.60
C VAL A 412 -84.19 29.71 26.49
N PRO A 413 -85.15 30.09 25.62
CA PRO A 413 -84.90 31.12 24.61
C PRO A 413 -84.61 32.48 25.26
N ASP A 414 -83.56 33.14 24.79
CA ASP A 414 -83.16 34.47 25.25
C ASP A 414 -82.51 35.26 24.10
N VAL A 415 -83.22 36.28 23.62
CA VAL A 415 -82.77 37.10 22.48
C VAL A 415 -81.52 37.94 22.78
N ASN A 416 -81.14 38.08 24.06
CA ASN A 416 -79.95 38.83 24.47
C ASN A 416 -78.74 37.93 24.73
N ALA A 417 -78.92 36.60 24.75
CA ALA A 417 -77.83 35.66 24.90
C ALA A 417 -77.07 35.44 23.59
N SER A 418 -75.76 35.20 23.69
CA SER A 418 -74.95 34.71 22.57
C SER A 418 -75.57 33.40 22.07
N GLY A 419 -76.08 33.36 20.84
CA GLY A 419 -76.77 32.17 20.30
C GLY A 419 -78.30 32.12 20.53
N GLY A 420 -78.89 33.11 21.19
CA GLY A 420 -80.35 33.19 21.37
C GLY A 420 -80.91 32.25 22.45
N GLN A 421 -80.05 31.64 23.26
CA GLN A 421 -80.39 30.65 24.28
C GLN A 421 -79.62 30.94 25.57
N ALA A 422 -80.26 30.73 26.71
CA ALA A 422 -79.64 30.83 28.03
C ALA A 422 -80.01 29.62 28.89
N ILE A 423 -79.35 29.43 30.01
CA ILE A 423 -79.83 28.51 31.05
C ILE A 423 -80.81 29.28 31.95
N GLY A 424 -82.00 28.74 32.16
CA GLY A 424 -83.01 29.27 33.07
C GLY A 424 -83.40 28.31 34.18
N VAL A 425 -83.89 28.88 35.28
CA VAL A 425 -84.54 28.15 36.39
C VAL A 425 -86.06 28.41 36.31
N PRO A 426 -86.94 27.40 36.43
CA PRO A 426 -88.39 27.60 36.37
C PRO A 426 -88.91 28.51 37.48
N VAL A 427 -89.91 29.34 37.15
CA VAL A 427 -90.57 30.27 38.08
C VAL A 427 -91.26 29.50 39.22
N GLY A 428 -90.91 29.80 40.48
CA GLY A 428 -91.56 29.23 41.66
C GLY A 428 -90.69 28.29 42.51
N VAL A 429 -89.45 28.01 42.09
CA VAL A 429 -88.45 27.33 42.93
C VAL A 429 -88.04 28.28 44.06
N ARG A 430 -88.20 27.86 45.32
CA ARG A 430 -88.01 28.72 46.51
C ARG A 430 -86.53 29.06 46.73
N ALA A 431 -86.29 30.23 47.32
CA ALA A 431 -84.99 30.64 47.84
C ALA A 431 -84.44 29.59 48.83
N ALA A 432 -83.51 28.76 48.38
CA ALA A 432 -82.73 27.89 49.24
C ALA A 432 -81.58 28.71 49.83
N THR A 433 -81.45 28.73 51.16
CA THR A 433 -80.32 29.37 51.86
C THR A 433 -79.07 28.49 51.89
N THR A 434 -79.14 27.32 51.26
CA THR A 434 -78.08 26.32 51.14
C THR A 434 -78.09 25.76 49.72
N PRO A 435 -76.92 25.51 49.10
CA PRO A 435 -76.85 24.95 47.74
C PRO A 435 -77.50 23.56 47.68
N ASP A 436 -78.26 23.30 46.61
CA ASP A 436 -78.91 22.02 46.34
C ASP A 436 -78.18 21.29 45.22
N ALA A 437 -77.38 20.27 45.56
CA ALA A 437 -76.61 19.50 44.58
C ALA A 437 -77.47 18.76 43.53
N THR A 438 -78.78 18.65 43.74
CA THR A 438 -79.71 18.05 42.76
C THR A 438 -80.15 19.03 41.68
N GLN A 439 -79.98 20.34 41.91
CA GLN A 439 -80.34 21.45 41.01
C GLN A 439 -79.06 22.17 40.62
N ARG A 440 -78.43 21.79 39.51
CA ARG A 440 -77.12 22.35 39.15
C ARG A 440 -76.85 22.34 37.66
N VAL A 441 -75.86 23.12 37.24
CA VAL A 441 -75.29 23.07 35.90
C VAL A 441 -73.78 22.94 35.97
N GLU A 442 -73.21 22.11 35.11
CA GLU A 442 -71.77 21.79 35.11
C GLU A 442 -71.13 22.16 33.77
N PHE A 443 -70.01 22.86 33.83
CA PHE A 443 -69.16 23.20 32.70
C PHE A 443 -67.80 22.51 32.84
N CYS A 444 -67.38 21.81 31.79
CA CYS A 444 -66.05 21.20 31.69
C CYS A 444 -65.10 22.20 31.02
N VAL A 445 -64.06 22.66 31.73
CA VAL A 445 -63.07 23.62 31.22
C VAL A 445 -61.66 23.06 31.27
N TYR A 446 -60.85 23.35 30.25
CA TYR A 446 -59.42 23.06 30.22
C TYR A 446 -58.61 24.32 30.51
N VAL A 447 -57.63 24.19 31.41
CA VAL A 447 -56.72 25.25 31.83
C VAL A 447 -55.32 24.94 31.32
N ASP A 448 -54.82 25.73 30.37
CA ASP A 448 -53.47 25.53 29.79
C ASP A 448 -52.33 25.84 30.78
N THR A 449 -52.57 26.72 31.74
CA THR A 449 -51.54 27.20 32.68
C THR A 449 -52.13 27.38 34.07
N ALA A 450 -51.54 26.74 35.09
CA ALA A 450 -52.01 26.91 36.46
C ALA A 450 -51.98 28.39 36.90
N GLY A 451 -53.03 28.86 37.55
CA GLY A 451 -53.13 30.27 37.93
C GLY A 451 -54.44 30.67 38.58
N ALA A 452 -54.54 31.97 38.88
CA ALA A 452 -55.75 32.60 39.41
C ALA A 452 -56.62 33.10 38.25
N TYR A 453 -57.78 32.49 38.08
CA TYR A 453 -58.76 32.78 37.05
C TYR A 453 -59.97 33.49 37.63
N ASN A 454 -60.50 34.48 36.92
CA ASN A 454 -61.71 35.19 37.33
C ASN A 454 -62.91 34.59 36.60
N LEU A 455 -63.84 33.99 37.35
CA LEU A 455 -65.12 33.59 36.80
C LEU A 455 -65.95 34.85 36.54
N ASN A 456 -66.42 35.01 35.30
CA ASN A 456 -67.35 36.05 34.88
C ASN A 456 -68.62 35.36 34.34
N ALA A 457 -69.79 35.73 34.87
CA ALA A 457 -71.07 35.22 34.40
C ALA A 457 -72.02 36.39 34.17
N LEU A 458 -72.73 36.37 33.05
CA LEU A 458 -73.81 37.30 32.73
C LEU A 458 -75.13 36.63 33.13
N VAL A 459 -75.83 37.21 34.10
CA VAL A 459 -77.06 36.61 34.64
C VAL A 459 -78.21 37.60 34.60
N TYR A 460 -79.38 37.11 34.19
CA TYR A 460 -80.63 37.88 34.22
C TYR A 460 -81.39 37.60 35.52
N ALA A 461 -81.60 38.64 36.33
CA ALA A 461 -82.33 38.55 37.60
C ALA A 461 -83.63 39.37 37.54
N PRO A 462 -84.81 38.73 37.53
CA PRO A 462 -86.09 39.44 37.41
C PRO A 462 -86.54 40.12 38.70
N SER A 463 -85.88 39.88 39.84
CA SER A 463 -86.19 40.52 41.13
C SER A 463 -85.01 40.49 42.10
N ASN A 464 -85.03 41.38 43.09
CA ASN A 464 -84.01 41.45 44.15
C ASN A 464 -83.91 40.19 45.04
N SER A 465 -84.86 39.25 44.93
CA SER A 465 -84.80 37.95 45.63
C SER A 465 -84.19 36.83 44.78
N SER A 466 -83.90 37.08 43.50
CA SER A 466 -83.35 36.13 42.52
C SER A 466 -81.95 36.54 42.06
N ASN A 467 -81.15 37.08 42.97
CA ASN A 467 -79.94 37.82 42.63
C ASN A 467 -78.65 37.05 42.95
N SER A 468 -78.65 35.72 42.97
CA SER A 468 -77.46 34.96 43.38
C SER A 468 -77.45 33.47 43.06
N PHE A 469 -76.26 32.90 42.92
CA PHE A 469 -76.00 31.46 42.78
C PHE A 469 -74.74 31.04 43.55
N TYR A 470 -74.54 29.73 43.73
CA TYR A 470 -73.33 29.14 44.31
C TYR A 470 -72.43 28.54 43.21
N VAL A 471 -71.12 28.49 43.46
CA VAL A 471 -70.14 27.90 42.52
C VAL A 471 -69.27 26.87 43.23
N GLN A 472 -69.03 25.72 42.59
CA GLN A 472 -68.05 24.71 43.01
C GLN A 472 -67.07 24.43 41.88
N VAL A 473 -65.84 24.04 42.25
CA VAL A 473 -64.80 23.59 41.32
C VAL A 473 -64.38 22.19 41.73
N ASP A 474 -64.45 21.24 40.80
CA ASP A 474 -64.09 19.82 41.03
C ASP A 474 -64.77 19.21 42.26
N GLY A 475 -66.04 19.57 42.47
CA GLY A 475 -66.84 19.12 43.62
C GLY A 475 -66.39 19.67 44.98
N GLN A 476 -65.37 20.53 45.03
CA GLN A 476 -64.97 21.20 46.27
C GLN A 476 -65.83 22.46 46.50
N PRO A 477 -66.38 22.64 47.72
CA PRO A 477 -67.09 23.86 48.05
C PRO A 477 -66.14 25.05 47.99
N THR A 478 -66.46 26.06 47.18
CA THR A 478 -65.67 27.31 47.21
C THR A 478 -65.92 28.02 48.56
N PRO A 479 -64.89 28.61 49.21
CA PRO A 479 -64.97 28.93 50.63
C PRO A 479 -66.02 29.97 51.06
N ALA A 480 -66.61 30.73 50.15
CA ALA A 480 -67.72 31.61 50.47
C ALA A 480 -68.37 32.16 49.19
N GLN A 481 -69.63 32.58 49.36
CA GLN A 481 -70.36 33.54 48.52
C GLN A 481 -71.26 32.93 47.46
N ARG A 482 -72.52 32.79 47.87
CA ARG A 482 -73.67 33.34 47.13
C ARG A 482 -73.21 34.57 46.33
N TRP A 483 -72.98 34.42 45.02
CA TRP A 483 -72.46 35.49 44.18
C TRP A 483 -73.59 36.48 43.91
N ASN A 484 -73.56 37.64 44.57
CA ASN A 484 -74.68 38.59 44.48
C ASN A 484 -74.60 39.42 43.19
N LEU A 485 -75.73 39.58 42.53
CA LEU A 485 -75.94 40.49 41.43
C LEU A 485 -76.24 41.90 41.98
N ALA A 486 -75.88 42.95 41.24
CA ALA A 486 -76.20 44.33 41.59
C ALA A 486 -77.73 44.52 41.71
N THR A 487 -78.16 45.41 42.58
CA THR A 487 -79.60 45.64 42.84
C THR A 487 -80.17 46.59 41.80
N ASP A 488 -80.45 46.10 40.59
CA ASP A 488 -81.39 46.72 39.68
C ASP A 488 -82.41 45.67 39.21
N GLU A 489 -83.68 46.05 39.15
CA GLU A 489 -84.73 45.13 38.77
C GLU A 489 -84.75 45.01 37.24
N ASN A 490 -84.76 43.75 36.75
CA ASN A 490 -85.13 43.41 35.38
C ASN A 490 -84.06 43.67 34.29
N SER A 491 -82.76 43.53 34.59
CA SER A 491 -81.67 43.67 33.61
C SER A 491 -80.64 42.51 33.63
N TYR A 492 -79.84 42.39 32.57
CA TYR A 492 -78.67 41.49 32.55
C TYR A 492 -77.51 42.16 33.25
N GLN A 493 -76.92 41.44 34.19
CA GLN A 493 -75.81 41.97 34.95
C GLN A 493 -74.63 41.03 34.91
N LEU A 494 -73.45 41.61 34.76
CA LEU A 494 -72.22 40.95 35.15
C LEU A 494 -72.22 40.89 36.68
N ALA A 495 -72.01 39.69 37.20
CA ALA A 495 -72.03 39.50 38.64
C ALA A 495 -70.90 40.31 39.32
N VAL A 496 -71.22 40.93 40.47
CA VAL A 496 -70.41 42.02 41.05
C VAL A 496 -69.21 41.43 41.80
N ALA A 497 -68.01 41.90 41.44
CA ALA A 497 -66.70 41.34 41.82
C ALA A 497 -66.50 39.89 41.32
N PRO A 498 -65.55 39.63 40.40
CA PRO A 498 -65.35 38.28 39.87
C PRO A 498 -64.87 37.33 40.96
N LEU A 499 -65.44 36.12 40.99
CA LEU A 499 -64.96 35.05 41.85
C LEU A 499 -63.61 34.55 41.31
N THR A 500 -62.53 34.76 42.08
CA THR A 500 -61.20 34.24 41.72
C THR A 500 -61.06 32.78 42.11
N LEU A 501 -60.84 31.92 41.11
CA LEU A 501 -60.61 30.48 41.22
C LEU A 501 -59.13 30.18 40.96
N ASN A 502 -58.46 29.50 41.89
CA ASN A 502 -57.10 29.01 41.63
C ASN A 502 -57.20 27.62 40.99
N LEU A 503 -56.89 27.54 39.70
CA LEU A 503 -56.97 26.31 38.91
C LEU A 503 -55.57 25.80 38.57
N ALA A 504 -55.40 24.48 38.57
CA ALA A 504 -54.17 23.86 38.08
C ALA A 504 -54.20 23.81 36.54
N ALA A 505 -53.09 23.42 35.89
CA ALA A 505 -53.16 23.09 34.48
C ALA A 505 -53.86 21.73 34.33
N GLY A 506 -54.82 21.63 33.41
CA GLY A 506 -55.63 20.42 33.20
C GLY A 506 -57.13 20.70 33.12
N GLU A 507 -57.91 19.62 33.13
CA GLU A 507 -59.38 19.66 33.10
C GLU A 507 -59.96 19.96 34.48
N HIS A 508 -60.99 20.80 34.51
CA HIS A 508 -61.72 21.19 35.70
C HIS A 508 -63.23 21.22 35.42
N VAL A 509 -64.04 20.88 36.42
CA VAL A 509 -65.51 20.99 36.35
C VAL A 509 -65.99 22.16 37.20
N ILE A 510 -66.55 23.18 36.56
CA ILE A 510 -67.17 24.33 37.21
C ILE A 510 -68.67 24.06 37.35
N THR A 511 -69.15 23.98 38.58
CA THR A 511 -70.56 23.68 38.89
C THR A 511 -71.25 24.93 39.42
N ILE A 512 -72.43 25.27 38.90
CA ILE A 512 -73.30 26.35 39.39
C ILE A 512 -74.56 25.73 40.03
N LEU A 513 -74.92 26.21 41.21
CA LEU A 513 -75.94 25.66 42.13
C LEU A 513 -76.93 26.71 42.64
#